data_AF-A0A4U6C455-F1
#
_entry.id   AF-A0A4U6C455-F1
#
_cell.length_a   1.000
_cell.length_b   1.000
_cell.length_c   1.000
_cell.angle_alpha   90.00
_cell.angle_beta   90.00
_cell.angle_gamma   90.00
#
_symmetry.space_group_name_H-M   'P 1'
#
loop_
_entity.id
_entity.type
_entity.pdbx_description
1 polymer ?
#
loop_
_entity_poly.entity_id
_entity_poly.type
_entity_poly.pdbx_seq_one_letter_code
_entity_poly.pdbx_strand_id
1 'polypeptide(L)'
;MSVSESLLGTASADVAEEVAATMAERAAEDRQPRPERHDDPDGNDVLELILPDALPAELHLPDAEKEVLHAMLCDLVAALRMNRQDGAERLALLLLRIGSPDISSAPVERTGIPADAEKVADFDEFFRVSRIASTRPSLSLVKGLARTAHAVVRLFDRLDDLSEDRAKQQIDGFIAYAHLMARTFGLGKLP
;
A
#
# COMPACT_ATOMS: atom_id res chain seq x y z
N MET A 1 -39.65 60.77 29.48
CA MET A 1 -38.94 60.62 28.20
C MET A 1 -37.73 59.72 28.43
N SER A 2 -37.70 58.53 27.85
CA SER A 2 -36.67 58.11 26.89
C SER A 2 -36.89 56.61 26.60
N VAL A 3 -37.20 56.32 25.34
CA VAL A 3 -37.22 55.00 24.74
C VAL A 3 -35.87 54.86 24.04
N SER A 4 -35.16 53.73 24.22
CA SER A 4 -34.25 53.12 23.23
C SER A 4 -33.40 52.05 23.90
N GLU A 5 -33.69 50.78 23.62
CA GLU A 5 -32.67 49.72 23.51
C GLU A 5 -33.35 48.46 22.95
N SER A 6 -33.34 48.32 21.63
CA SER A 6 -33.42 47.04 20.93
C SER A 6 -32.98 47.28 19.50
N LEU A 7 -32.12 46.39 18.98
CA LEU A 7 -31.67 46.18 17.60
C LEU A 7 -30.14 46.09 17.50
N LEU A 8 -29.57 44.99 17.99
CA LEU A 8 -28.23 44.51 17.62
C LEU A 8 -28.18 43.00 17.91
N GLY A 9 -28.75 42.18 17.03
CA GLY A 9 -28.87 40.74 17.29
C GLY A 9 -29.12 39.83 16.09
N THR A 10 -28.95 40.28 14.84
CA THR A 10 -29.26 39.42 13.67
C THR A 10 -28.22 39.45 12.55
N ALA A 11 -27.34 40.46 12.47
CA ALA A 11 -26.42 40.59 11.32
C ALA A 11 -25.19 39.65 11.36
N SER A 12 -24.89 39.00 12.48
CA SER A 12 -23.65 38.20 12.64
C SER A 12 -23.81 36.73 12.30
N ALA A 13 -25.03 36.21 12.22
CA ALA A 13 -25.30 34.80 11.91
C ALA A 13 -25.38 34.57 10.39
N ASP A 14 -26.04 35.47 9.65
CA ASP A 14 -26.19 35.38 8.19
C ASP A 14 -24.83 35.40 7.46
N VAL A 15 -23.88 36.23 7.92
CA VAL A 15 -22.55 36.33 7.30
C VAL A 15 -21.72 35.06 7.55
N ALA A 16 -21.90 34.39 8.69
CA ALA A 16 -21.20 33.15 8.98
C ALA A 16 -21.73 31.98 8.14
N GLU A 17 -23.03 31.96 7.88
CA GLU A 17 -23.69 30.96 7.04
C GLU A 17 -23.36 31.16 5.56
N GLU A 18 -23.33 32.41 5.09
CA GLU A 18 -22.94 32.77 3.72
C GLU A 18 -21.46 32.46 3.44
N VAL A 19 -20.57 32.70 4.40
CA VAL A 19 -19.13 32.34 4.28
C VAL A 19 -18.93 30.82 4.33
N ALA A 20 -19.70 30.09 5.14
CA ALA A 20 -19.65 28.62 5.17
C ALA A 20 -20.16 28.00 3.87
N ALA A 21 -21.24 28.53 3.29
CA ALA A 21 -21.77 28.10 1.99
C ALA A 21 -20.76 28.38 0.87
N THR A 22 -20.14 29.56 0.86
CA THR A 22 -19.13 29.93 -0.15
C THR A 22 -17.85 29.09 -0.02
N MET A 23 -17.47 28.69 1.20
CA MET A 23 -16.34 27.76 1.42
C MET A 23 -16.67 26.33 1.01
N ALA A 24 -17.92 25.87 1.22
CA ALA A 24 -18.37 24.56 0.76
C ALA A 24 -18.46 24.48 -0.77
N GLU A 25 -18.86 25.56 -1.43
CA GLU A 25 -18.92 25.66 -2.90
C GLU A 25 -17.53 25.66 -3.53
N ARG A 26 -16.57 26.37 -2.93
CA ARG A 26 -15.14 26.31 -3.34
C ARG A 26 -14.48 24.96 -3.11
N ALA A 27 -14.86 24.24 -2.04
CA ALA A 27 -14.39 22.87 -1.81
C ALA A 27 -14.97 21.86 -2.82
N ALA A 28 -16.10 22.18 -3.44
CA ALA A 28 -16.69 21.40 -4.52
C ALA A 28 -16.07 21.70 -5.89
N GLU A 29 -15.66 22.95 -6.15
CA GLU A 29 -15.06 23.38 -7.43
C GLU A 29 -13.62 22.90 -7.65
N ASP A 30 -12.85 22.59 -6.59
CA ASP A 30 -11.47 22.10 -6.71
C ASP A 30 -11.37 20.58 -6.95
N ARG A 31 -12.51 19.88 -7.13
CA ARG A 31 -12.55 18.49 -7.56
C ARG A 31 -12.22 18.42 -9.06
N GLN A 32 -10.93 18.49 -9.38
CA GLN A 32 -10.44 18.12 -10.70
C GLN A 32 -11.04 16.76 -11.10
N PRO A 33 -11.46 16.58 -12.37
CA PRO A 33 -11.96 15.30 -12.85
C PRO A 33 -10.89 14.24 -12.60
N ARG A 34 -11.24 13.23 -11.80
CA ARG A 34 -10.36 12.09 -11.50
C ARG A 34 -9.89 11.48 -12.83
N PRO A 35 -8.59 11.19 -13.00
CA PRO A 35 -8.10 10.50 -14.18
C PRO A 35 -8.92 9.22 -14.39
N GLU A 36 -9.33 8.97 -15.63
CA GLU A 36 -10.16 7.80 -15.96
C GLU A 36 -9.44 6.52 -15.55
N ARG A 37 -10.19 5.67 -14.84
CA ARG A 37 -9.74 4.43 -14.26
C ARG A 37 -9.30 3.48 -15.37
N HIS A 38 -8.07 2.96 -15.29
CA HIS A 38 -7.80 1.66 -15.86
C HIS A 38 -8.22 0.60 -14.84
N ASP A 39 -9.47 0.16 -14.96
CA ASP A 39 -9.93 -1.06 -14.30
C ASP A 39 -9.07 -2.21 -14.85
N ASP A 40 -8.13 -2.68 -14.03
CA ASP A 40 -7.43 -3.93 -14.29
C ASP A 40 -8.40 -5.08 -13.97
N PRO A 41 -8.94 -5.80 -14.98
CA PRO A 41 -9.99 -6.80 -14.79
C PRO A 41 -9.52 -8.00 -13.95
N ASP A 42 -8.22 -8.17 -13.75
CA ASP A 42 -7.65 -9.27 -12.97
C ASP A 42 -7.50 -8.96 -11.47
N GLY A 43 -7.76 -7.72 -11.03
CA GLY A 43 -7.58 -7.31 -9.63
C GLY A 43 -6.13 -7.42 -9.13
N ASN A 44 -5.15 -7.49 -10.03
CA ASN A 44 -3.78 -7.93 -9.73
C ASN A 44 -2.87 -6.83 -9.16
N ASP A 45 -3.28 -5.57 -9.26
CA ASP A 45 -2.44 -4.42 -8.96
C ASP A 45 -2.76 -3.72 -7.62
N VAL A 46 -3.54 -4.37 -6.73
CA VAL A 46 -3.81 -3.82 -5.38
C VAL A 46 -2.66 -4.15 -4.43
N LEU A 47 -2.13 -3.10 -3.79
CA LEU A 47 -1.10 -3.23 -2.77
C LEU A 47 -1.73 -3.53 -1.42
N GLU A 48 -1.61 -4.79 -1.00
CA GLU A 48 -2.02 -5.24 0.33
C GLU A 48 -0.99 -4.77 1.38
N LEU A 49 -1.40 -3.84 2.26
CA LEU A 49 -0.56 -3.33 3.36
C LEU A 49 -1.11 -3.76 4.71
N ILE A 50 -0.29 -4.45 5.49
CA ILE A 50 -0.63 -4.76 6.87
C ILE A 50 -0.52 -3.47 7.69
N LEU A 51 -1.52 -3.19 8.53
CA LEU A 51 -1.44 -2.06 9.44
C LEU A 51 -0.27 -2.24 10.43
N PRO A 52 0.53 -1.18 10.70
CA PRO A 52 1.63 -1.26 11.66
C PRO A 52 1.21 -1.81 13.02
N ASP A 53 0.04 -1.41 13.51
CA ASP A 53 -0.50 -1.83 14.82
C ASP A 53 -0.94 -3.30 14.83
N ALA A 54 -1.16 -3.90 13.66
CA ALA A 54 -1.49 -5.33 13.50
C ALA A 54 -0.24 -6.21 13.33
N LEU A 55 0.96 -5.62 13.20
CA LEU A 55 2.21 -6.37 13.17
C LEU A 55 2.65 -6.68 14.60
N PRO A 56 2.86 -7.96 14.94
CA PRO A 56 3.36 -8.32 16.25
C PRO A 56 4.81 -7.82 16.41
N ALA A 57 5.16 -7.33 17.60
CA ALA A 57 6.51 -6.89 17.91
C ALA A 57 7.55 -8.03 17.75
N GLU A 58 7.13 -9.27 17.99
CA GLU A 58 7.92 -10.49 17.80
C GLU A 58 7.12 -11.52 17.00
N LEU A 59 7.73 -12.11 15.96
CA LEU A 59 7.13 -13.15 15.13
C LEU A 59 7.62 -14.53 15.56
N HIS A 60 6.80 -15.24 16.35
CA HIS A 60 7.07 -16.63 16.71
C HIS A 60 6.49 -17.57 15.65
N LEU A 61 7.32 -18.00 14.71
CA LEU A 61 6.92 -18.88 13.62
C LEU A 61 7.17 -20.36 13.98
N PRO A 62 6.20 -21.26 13.77
CA PRO A 62 6.43 -22.70 13.80
C PRO A 62 7.49 -23.11 12.77
N ASP A 63 8.27 -24.16 13.05
CA ASP A 63 9.36 -24.56 12.15
C ASP A 63 8.88 -24.96 10.75
N ALA A 64 7.71 -25.61 10.65
CA ALA A 64 7.08 -25.89 9.36
C ALA A 64 6.75 -24.61 8.56
N GLU A 65 6.34 -23.52 9.24
CA GLU A 65 6.09 -22.25 8.57
C GLU A 65 7.39 -21.56 8.16
N LYS A 66 8.44 -21.67 8.98
CA LYS A 66 9.78 -21.17 8.62
C LYS A 66 10.31 -21.83 7.36
N GLU A 67 10.20 -23.15 7.24
CA GLU A 67 10.64 -23.89 6.05
C GLU A 67 9.91 -23.41 4.80
N VAL A 68 8.59 -23.22 4.89
CA VAL A 68 7.77 -22.71 3.77
C VAL A 68 8.19 -21.29 3.39
N LEU A 69 8.34 -20.38 4.35
CA LEU A 69 8.74 -19.00 4.09
C LEU A 69 10.17 -18.90 3.55
N HIS A 70 11.08 -19.75 4.05
CA HIS A 70 12.46 -19.81 3.55
C HIS A 70 12.49 -20.24 2.09
N ALA A 71 11.77 -21.30 1.73
CA ALA A 71 11.64 -21.75 0.35
C ALA A 71 11.04 -20.66 -0.55
N MET A 72 10.00 -19.96 -0.09
CA MET A 72 9.38 -18.85 -0.83
C MET A 72 10.36 -17.69 -1.07
N LEU A 73 11.13 -17.29 -0.06
CA LEU A 73 12.13 -16.24 -0.19
C LEU A 73 13.32 -16.67 -1.06
N CYS A 74 13.72 -17.94 -1.03
CA CYS A 74 14.73 -18.48 -1.94
C CYS A 74 14.24 -18.42 -3.39
N ASP A 75 13.00 -18.84 -3.65
CA ASP A 75 12.39 -18.76 -4.99
C ASP A 75 12.26 -17.31 -5.48
N LEU A 76 11.91 -16.37 -4.58
CA LEU A 76 11.88 -14.95 -4.88
C LEU A 76 13.26 -14.42 -5.31
N VAL A 77 14.30 -14.69 -4.53
CA VAL A 77 15.67 -14.24 -4.83
C VAL A 77 16.17 -14.88 -6.13
N ALA A 78 15.88 -16.17 -6.35
CA ALA A 78 16.25 -16.86 -7.58
C ALA A 78 15.57 -16.23 -8.80
N ALA A 79 14.27 -15.92 -8.72
CA ALA A 79 13.53 -15.25 -9.78
C ALA A 79 14.11 -13.87 -10.11
N LEU A 80 14.47 -13.10 -9.09
CA LEU A 80 15.05 -11.75 -9.26
C LEU A 80 16.44 -11.74 -9.89
N ARG A 81 17.16 -12.87 -9.87
CA ARG A 81 18.47 -13.01 -10.52
C ARG A 81 18.40 -13.50 -11.96
N MET A 82 17.20 -13.90 -12.41
CA MET A 82 16.99 -14.29 -13.80
C MET A 82 16.97 -13.06 -14.72
N ASN A 83 16.91 -13.28 -16.02
CA ASN A 83 16.53 -12.21 -16.94
C ASN A 83 15.09 -11.75 -16.64
N ARG A 84 14.73 -10.56 -17.13
CA ARG A 84 13.46 -9.90 -16.79
C ARG A 84 12.23 -10.76 -17.08
N GLN A 85 12.18 -11.38 -18.27
CA GLN A 85 11.03 -12.18 -18.70
C GLN A 85 10.86 -13.43 -17.83
N ASP A 86 11.90 -14.24 -17.72
CA ASP A 86 11.87 -15.47 -16.92
C ASP A 86 11.62 -15.17 -15.43
N GLY A 87 12.21 -14.07 -14.93
CA GLY A 87 12.00 -13.60 -13.58
C GLY A 87 10.54 -13.20 -13.32
N ALA A 88 9.91 -12.47 -14.24
CA ALA A 88 8.50 -12.10 -14.13
C ALA A 88 7.58 -13.33 -14.11
N GLU A 89 7.79 -14.29 -15.00
CA GLU A 89 7.01 -15.54 -15.04
C GLU A 89 7.19 -16.34 -13.73
N ARG A 90 8.42 -16.45 -13.23
CA ARG A 90 8.70 -17.15 -11.98
C ARG A 90 8.06 -16.46 -10.77
N LEU A 91 8.03 -15.13 -10.75
CA LEU A 91 7.35 -14.34 -9.73
C LEU A 91 5.83 -14.52 -9.77
N ALA A 92 5.22 -14.56 -10.96
CA ALA A 92 3.80 -14.84 -11.12
C ALA A 92 3.43 -16.22 -10.57
N LEU A 93 4.22 -17.25 -10.87
CA LEU A 93 4.04 -18.60 -10.30
C LEU A 93 4.21 -18.62 -8.79
N LEU A 94 5.18 -17.87 -8.24
CA LEU A 94 5.37 -17.73 -6.80
C LEU A 94 4.12 -17.10 -6.16
N LEU A 95 3.56 -16.05 -6.74
CA LEU A 95 2.35 -15.39 -6.25
C LEU A 95 1.14 -16.33 -6.26
N LEU A 96 0.97 -17.12 -7.33
CA LEU A 96 -0.07 -18.15 -7.38
C LEU A 96 0.10 -19.21 -6.28
N ARG A 97 1.34 -19.63 -6.01
CA ARG A 97 1.64 -20.61 -4.94
C ARG A 97 1.40 -20.05 -3.55
N ILE A 98 1.73 -18.77 -3.31
CA ILE A 98 1.44 -18.11 -2.04
C ILE A 98 -0.08 -18.01 -1.83
N GLY A 99 -0.82 -17.76 -2.92
CA GLY A 99 -2.27 -17.65 -2.89
C GLY A 99 -2.76 -16.42 -2.12
N SER A 100 -3.95 -16.54 -1.56
CA SER A 100 -4.56 -15.51 -0.73
C SER A 100 -4.47 -15.93 0.73
N PRO A 101 -3.58 -15.34 1.54
CA PRO A 101 -3.63 -15.53 2.99
C PRO A 101 -4.99 -15.07 3.52
N ASP A 102 -5.43 -15.61 4.64
CA ASP A 102 -6.64 -15.14 5.31
C ASP A 102 -6.42 -13.68 5.74
N ILE A 103 -7.14 -12.78 5.07
CA ILE A 103 -7.07 -11.33 5.23
C ILE A 103 -8.46 -10.75 5.43
N SER A 104 -8.53 -9.67 6.21
CA SER A 104 -9.71 -8.84 6.35
C SER A 104 -9.34 -7.37 6.13
N SER A 105 -10.28 -6.57 5.62
CA SER A 105 -10.10 -5.12 5.50
C SER A 105 -9.89 -4.50 6.89
N ALA A 106 -8.93 -3.58 7.00
CA ALA A 106 -8.59 -2.92 8.25
C ALA A 106 -8.59 -1.40 8.09
N PRO A 107 -9.50 -0.66 8.77
CA PRO A 107 -9.56 0.79 8.68
C PRO A 107 -8.38 1.45 9.41
N VAL A 108 -7.99 2.65 8.97
CA VAL A 108 -6.97 3.45 9.65
C VAL A 108 -7.63 4.43 10.59
N GLU A 109 -7.50 4.15 11.87
CA GLU A 109 -8.04 5.04 12.91
C GLU A 109 -7.05 6.16 13.27
N ARG A 110 -5.74 5.90 13.13
CA ARG A 110 -4.67 6.84 13.48
C ARG A 110 -3.50 6.72 12.51
N THR A 111 -3.00 7.85 12.02
CA THR A 111 -1.91 7.92 11.05
C THR A 111 -0.59 8.41 11.66
N GLY A 112 -0.62 8.96 12.89
CA GLY A 112 0.54 9.60 13.52
C GLY A 112 1.02 10.89 12.83
N ILE A 113 0.31 11.32 11.78
CA ILE A 113 0.55 12.51 10.98
C ILE A 113 -0.76 13.33 10.89
N PRO A 114 -0.75 14.60 10.49
CA PRO A 114 -1.97 15.41 10.35
C PRO A 114 -2.81 15.03 9.10
N ALA A 115 -2.91 13.73 8.81
CA ALA A 115 -3.86 13.18 7.85
C ALA A 115 -5.01 12.53 8.62
N ASP A 116 -6.22 13.06 8.40
CA ASP A 116 -7.47 12.45 8.84
C ASP A 116 -7.81 11.21 8.00
N ALA A 117 -8.82 10.46 8.43
CA ALA A 117 -9.22 9.21 7.79
C ALA A 117 -9.68 9.40 6.33
N GLU A 118 -10.25 10.57 5.99
CA GLU A 118 -10.69 10.88 4.62
C GLU A 118 -9.49 11.01 3.69
N LYS A 119 -8.45 11.75 4.08
CA LYS A 119 -7.20 11.86 3.30
C LYS A 119 -6.50 10.52 3.12
N VAL A 120 -6.59 9.63 4.13
CA VAL A 120 -6.05 8.28 4.02
C VAL A 120 -6.85 7.46 3.02
N ALA A 121 -8.18 7.52 3.07
CA ALA A 121 -9.04 6.82 2.13
C ALA A 121 -8.82 7.32 0.69
N ASP A 122 -8.68 8.64 0.49
CA ASP A 122 -8.35 9.23 -0.80
C ASP A 122 -6.99 8.75 -1.32
N PHE A 123 -5.98 8.70 -0.44
CA PHE A 123 -4.66 8.16 -0.79
C PHE A 123 -4.75 6.68 -1.17
N ASP A 124 -5.44 5.88 -0.37
CA ASP A 124 -5.56 4.45 -0.58
C ASP A 124 -6.36 4.16 -1.87
N GLU A 125 -7.41 4.92 -2.16
CA GLU A 125 -8.14 4.85 -3.44
C GLU A 125 -7.24 5.21 -4.61
N PHE A 126 -6.50 6.32 -4.52
CA PHE A 126 -5.62 6.79 -5.60
C PHE A 126 -4.46 5.83 -5.90
N PHE A 127 -3.80 5.31 -4.86
CA PHE A 127 -2.66 4.40 -5.00
C PHE A 127 -3.04 2.91 -5.00
N ARG A 128 -4.34 2.59 -5.00
CA ARG A 128 -4.88 1.21 -4.94
C ARG A 128 -4.28 0.41 -3.78
N VAL A 129 -4.22 1.03 -2.62
CA VAL A 129 -3.78 0.38 -1.37
C VAL A 129 -4.99 -0.28 -0.72
N SER A 130 -4.87 -1.56 -0.41
CA SER A 130 -5.81 -2.25 0.48
C SER A 130 -5.12 -2.50 1.80
N ARG A 131 -5.62 -1.83 2.85
CA ARG A 131 -5.13 -2.04 4.20
C ARG A 131 -5.80 -3.27 4.81
N ILE A 132 -4.97 -4.17 5.32
CA ILE A 132 -5.40 -5.49 5.74
C ILE A 132 -4.96 -5.82 7.17
N ALA A 133 -5.78 -6.60 7.85
CA ALA A 133 -5.35 -7.44 8.95
C ALA A 133 -5.19 -8.86 8.42
N SER A 134 -4.23 -9.62 8.96
CA SER A 134 -3.95 -10.98 8.52
C SER A 134 -3.67 -11.88 9.70
N THR A 135 -4.20 -13.09 9.68
CA THR A 135 -3.85 -14.14 10.66
C THR A 135 -2.46 -14.72 10.40
N ARG A 136 -1.89 -14.47 9.21
CA ARG A 136 -0.56 -14.93 8.78
C ARG A 136 0.27 -13.75 8.26
N PRO A 137 0.65 -12.80 9.12
CA PRO A 137 1.31 -11.57 8.70
C PRO A 137 2.62 -11.80 7.94
N SER A 138 3.43 -12.79 8.33
CA SER A 138 4.67 -13.13 7.62
C SER A 138 4.43 -13.55 6.16
N LEU A 139 3.38 -14.33 5.90
CA LEU A 139 3.03 -14.75 4.55
C LEU A 139 2.53 -13.57 3.71
N SER A 140 1.69 -12.72 4.31
CA SER A 140 1.20 -11.49 3.69
C SER A 140 2.34 -10.52 3.35
N LEU A 141 3.36 -10.40 4.21
CA LEU A 141 4.56 -9.60 3.92
C LEU A 141 5.37 -10.16 2.74
N VAL A 142 5.56 -11.49 2.68
CA VAL A 142 6.29 -12.13 1.56
C VAL A 142 5.51 -11.95 0.25
N LYS A 143 4.18 -12.08 0.30
CA LYS A 143 3.29 -11.82 -0.85
C LYS A 143 3.42 -10.38 -1.33
N GLY A 144 3.36 -9.42 -0.41
CA GLY A 144 3.51 -7.99 -0.72
C GLY A 144 4.83 -7.71 -1.43
N LEU A 145 5.95 -8.21 -0.89
CA LEU A 145 7.26 -8.08 -1.52
C LEU A 145 7.29 -8.69 -2.93
N ALA A 146 6.82 -9.93 -3.08
CA ALA A 146 6.81 -10.61 -4.37
C ALA A 146 5.93 -9.88 -5.40
N ARG A 147 4.79 -9.33 -4.97
CA ARG A 147 3.87 -8.58 -5.84
C ARG A 147 4.49 -7.26 -6.28
N THR A 148 5.06 -6.50 -5.35
CA THR A 148 5.76 -5.25 -5.70
C THR A 148 6.94 -5.51 -6.64
N ALA A 149 7.73 -6.55 -6.36
CA ALA A 149 8.84 -6.92 -7.23
C ALA A 149 8.36 -7.33 -8.64
N HIS A 150 7.31 -8.13 -8.73
CA HIS A 150 6.69 -8.53 -10.01
C HIS A 150 6.18 -7.32 -10.80
N ALA A 151 5.45 -6.41 -10.16
CA ALA A 151 4.94 -5.19 -10.80
C ALA A 151 6.08 -4.31 -11.34
N VAL A 152 7.17 -4.17 -10.57
CA VAL A 152 8.34 -3.38 -10.98
C VAL A 152 9.10 -4.04 -12.13
N VAL A 153 9.31 -5.36 -12.09
CA VAL A 153 9.94 -6.10 -13.21
C VAL A 153 9.13 -5.91 -14.50
N ARG A 154 7.80 -6.05 -14.42
CA ARG A 154 6.90 -5.81 -15.56
C ARG A 154 6.88 -4.36 -16.03
N LEU A 155 7.09 -3.40 -15.12
CA LEU A 155 7.22 -1.99 -15.50
C LEU A 155 8.50 -1.75 -16.31
N PHE A 156 9.62 -2.34 -15.88
CA PHE A 156 10.89 -2.24 -16.61
C PHE A 156 10.89 -2.94 -17.96
N ASP A 157 10.00 -3.88 -18.19
CA ASP A 157 9.83 -4.53 -19.49
C ASP A 157 9.02 -3.67 -20.48
N ARG A 158 8.14 -2.80 -19.95
CA ARG A 158 7.28 -1.91 -20.76
C ARG A 158 7.94 -0.58 -21.14
N LEU A 159 9.00 -0.17 -20.44
CA LEU A 159 9.62 1.14 -20.61
C LEU A 159 11.00 0.99 -21.23
N ASP A 160 11.09 1.31 -22.53
CA ASP A 160 12.34 1.23 -23.30
C ASP A 160 13.41 2.22 -22.80
N ASP A 161 13.02 3.33 -22.16
CA ASP A 161 13.92 4.40 -21.71
C ASP A 161 14.50 4.20 -20.31
N LEU A 162 14.24 3.07 -19.66
CA LEU A 162 14.65 2.85 -18.28
C LEU A 162 16.06 2.26 -18.22
N SER A 163 17.00 3.03 -17.66
CA SER A 163 18.40 2.64 -17.49
C SER A 163 18.53 1.26 -16.81
N GLU A 164 19.27 0.36 -17.47
CA GLU A 164 19.56 -0.99 -16.95
C GLU A 164 20.20 -0.95 -15.56
N ASP A 165 21.07 0.03 -15.30
CA ASP A 165 21.70 0.22 -14.00
C ASP A 165 20.69 0.54 -12.90
N ARG A 166 19.68 1.37 -13.19
CA ARG A 166 18.61 1.68 -12.24
C ARG A 166 17.71 0.48 -11.99
N ALA A 167 17.38 -0.26 -13.05
CA ALA A 167 16.64 -1.51 -12.92
C ALA A 167 17.40 -2.50 -12.02
N LYS A 168 18.70 -2.68 -12.27
CA LYS A 168 19.58 -3.52 -11.44
C LYS A 168 19.60 -3.08 -9.98
N GLN A 169 19.77 -1.79 -9.70
CA GLN A 169 19.77 -1.27 -8.33
C GLN A 169 18.45 -1.55 -7.60
N GLN A 170 17.32 -1.40 -8.29
CA GLN A 170 16.01 -1.68 -7.73
C GLN A 170 15.85 -3.18 -7.41
N ILE A 171 16.31 -4.05 -8.30
CA ILE A 171 16.33 -5.51 -8.10
C ILE A 171 17.22 -5.90 -6.92
N ASP A 172 18.42 -5.33 -6.83
CA ASP A 172 19.34 -5.55 -5.69
C ASP A 172 18.69 -5.10 -4.37
N GLY A 173 17.90 -4.02 -4.39
CA GLY A 173 17.09 -3.56 -3.26
C GLY A 173 16.05 -4.60 -2.81
N PHE A 174 15.31 -5.21 -3.74
CA PHE A 174 14.36 -6.28 -3.40
C PHE A 174 15.06 -7.51 -2.84
N ILE A 175 16.21 -7.91 -3.39
CA ILE A 175 17.01 -9.01 -2.87
C ILE A 175 17.49 -8.70 -1.44
N ALA A 176 18.01 -7.50 -1.20
CA ALA A 176 18.42 -7.07 0.13
C ALA A 176 17.26 -7.09 1.13
N TYR A 177 16.06 -6.69 0.70
CA TYR A 177 14.86 -6.73 1.54
C TYR A 177 14.41 -8.17 1.84
N ALA A 178 14.50 -9.10 0.87
CA ALA A 178 14.24 -10.52 1.10
C ALA A 178 15.20 -11.11 2.16
N HIS A 179 16.49 -10.76 2.10
CA HIS A 179 17.46 -11.15 3.14
C HIS A 179 17.14 -10.53 4.51
N LEU A 180 16.69 -9.28 4.54
CA LEU A 180 16.24 -8.65 5.79
C LEU A 180 15.07 -9.42 6.39
N MET A 181 14.05 -9.74 5.60
CA MET A 181 12.90 -10.53 6.05
C MET A 181 13.33 -11.91 6.57
N ALA A 182 14.22 -12.61 5.86
CA ALA A 182 14.73 -13.91 6.32
C ALA A 182 15.41 -13.82 7.69
N ARG A 183 16.16 -12.74 7.97
CA ARG A 183 16.74 -12.50 9.30
C ARG A 183 15.66 -12.21 10.33
N THR A 184 14.71 -11.33 10.04
CA THR A 184 13.62 -10.97 10.95
C THR A 184 12.74 -12.18 11.31
N PHE A 185 12.56 -13.10 10.37
CA PHE A 185 11.77 -14.33 10.56
C PHE A 185 12.60 -15.50 11.14
N GLY A 186 13.91 -15.33 11.34
CA GLY A 186 14.79 -16.38 11.87
C GLY A 186 15.01 -17.57 10.92
N LEU A 187 15.05 -17.32 9.60
CA LEU A 187 15.09 -18.36 8.55
C LEU A 187 16.51 -18.72 8.08
N GLY A 188 17.53 -18.02 8.57
CA GLY A 188 18.92 -18.19 8.11
C GLY A 188 19.23 -17.46 6.81
N LYS A 189 20.25 -17.93 6.09
CA LYS A 189 20.78 -17.27 4.89
C LYS A 189 20.01 -17.72 3.64
N LEU A 190 19.67 -16.77 2.77
CA LEU A 190 19.16 -17.02 1.41
C LEU A 190 20.33 -17.14 0.41
N PRO A 191 20.16 -17.80 -0.73
CA PRO A 191 21.20 -17.94 -1.75
C PRO A 191 21.64 -16.61 -2.34
#